data_AF-A0A2R6IQN6-F1
#
_entry.id   AF-A0A2R6IQN6-F1
#
_cell.length_a   1.000
_cell.length_b   1.000
_cell.length_c   1.000
_cell.angle_alpha   90.00
_cell.angle_beta   90.00
_cell.angle_gamma   90.00
#
_symmetry.space_group_name_H-M   'P 1'
#
loop_
_entity.id
_entity.type
_entity.pdbx_description
1 polymer ?
#
loop_
_entity_poly.entity_id
_entity_poly.type
_entity_poly.pdbx_seq_one_letter_code
_entity_poly.pdbx_strand_id
1 'polypeptide(L)'
;MVSSGSDRGVSEFAGVAILIGVTVLVTASVGVYVLVAEERTTGPPGANFSYEYIDQSSVLLVTHERGDTFDAGNLTTRPAARR
;
A
#
# COMPACT_ATOMS: atom_id res chain seq x y z
N MET A 1 10.02 -33.69 51.74
CA MET A 1 9.53 -34.18 50.43
C MET A 1 8.75 -33.03 49.80
N VAL A 2 9.29 -32.53 48.67
CA VAL A 2 8.85 -31.53 47.67
C VAL A 2 7.66 -30.61 47.95
N SER A 3 7.91 -29.29 47.80
CA SER A 3 6.93 -28.21 47.67
C SER A 3 6.42 -28.14 46.22
N SER A 4 5.12 -28.23 46.00
CA SER A 4 4.46 -28.37 44.68
C SER A 4 3.62 -27.14 44.28
N GLY A 5 4.00 -25.94 44.76
CA GLY A 5 3.24 -24.71 44.51
C GLY A 5 3.64 -23.90 43.26
N SER A 6 4.83 -24.14 42.69
CA SER A 6 5.41 -23.21 41.70
C SER A 6 5.01 -23.48 40.25
N ASP A 7 4.72 -24.74 39.87
CA ASP A 7 4.52 -25.08 38.45
C ASP A 7 3.15 -24.69 37.89
N ARG A 8 2.11 -24.56 38.74
CA ARG A 8 0.76 -24.25 38.27
C ARG A 8 0.58 -22.79 37.84
N GLY A 9 1.22 -21.84 38.54
CA GLY A 9 1.20 -20.42 38.15
C GLY A 9 2.03 -20.11 36.91
N VAL A 10 3.08 -20.89 36.65
CA VAL A 10 3.96 -20.71 35.48
C VAL A 10 3.24 -21.13 34.18
N SER A 11 2.40 -22.17 34.22
CA SER A 11 1.63 -22.63 33.04
C SER A 11 0.58 -21.60 32.59
N GLU A 12 -0.12 -20.97 33.54
CA GLU A 12 -1.11 -19.92 33.24
C GLU A 12 -0.45 -18.67 32.65
N PHE A 13 0.61 -18.18 33.30
CA PHE A 13 1.34 -17.00 32.82
C PHE A 13 2.06 -17.25 31.49
N ALA A 14 2.64 -18.43 31.29
CA ALA A 14 3.27 -18.79 30.03
C ALA A 14 2.25 -18.84 28.88
N GLY A 15 1.05 -19.37 29.12
CA GLY A 15 -0.03 -19.37 28.12
C GLY A 15 -0.42 -17.96 27.70
N VAL A 16 -0.57 -17.05 28.66
CA VAL A 16 -0.89 -15.63 28.40
C VAL A 16 0.24 -14.94 27.66
N ALA A 17 1.50 -15.16 28.06
CA ALA A 17 2.66 -14.58 27.40
C ALA A 17 2.77 -15.02 25.93
N ILE A 18 2.52 -16.30 25.64
CA ILE A 18 2.49 -16.84 24.28
C ILE A 18 1.35 -16.20 23.48
N LEU A 19 0.15 -16.09 24.06
CA LEU A 19 -1.00 -15.48 23.38
C LEU A 19 -0.73 -14.02 23.00
N ILE A 20 -0.18 -13.23 23.93
CA ILE A 20 0.20 -11.83 23.66
C ILE A 20 1.29 -11.78 22.59
N GLY A 21 2.31 -12.63 22.70
CA GLY A 21 3.40 -12.70 21.72
C GLY A 21 2.90 -12.98 20.30
N VAL A 22 2.02 -13.96 20.13
CA VAL A 22 1.41 -14.29 18.83
C VAL A 22 0.55 -13.14 18.32
N THR A 23 -0.24 -12.52 19.20
CA THR A 23 -1.10 -11.38 18.84
C THR A 23 -0.27 -10.22 18.29
N VAL A 24 0.77 -9.82 19.02
CA VAL A 24 1.68 -8.75 18.61
C VAL A 24 2.35 -9.09 17.29
N LEU A 25 2.80 -10.34 17.12
CA LEU A 25 3.44 -10.79 15.89
C LEU A 25 2.49 -10.70 14.69
N VAL A 26 1.24 -11.16 14.81
CA VAL A 26 0.24 -11.07 13.74
C VAL A 26 -0.08 -9.62 13.42
N THR A 27 -0.36 -8.78 14.44
CA THR A 27 -0.67 -7.36 14.24
C THR A 27 0.48 -6.61 13.58
N ALA A 28 1.72 -6.84 14.02
CA ALA A 28 2.89 -6.23 13.40
C ALA A 28 3.07 -6.69 11.95
N SER A 29 2.90 -7.99 11.69
CA SER A 29 3.03 -8.55 10.33
C SER A 29 2.00 -7.96 9.37
N VAL A 30 0.74 -7.86 9.79
CA VAL A 30 -0.33 -7.26 8.97
C VAL A 30 -0.11 -5.75 8.82
N GLY A 31 0.29 -5.05 9.88
CA GLY A 31 0.59 -3.61 9.82
C GLY A 31 1.69 -3.29 8.82
N VAL A 32 2.80 -4.04 8.84
CA VAL A 32 3.89 -3.90 7.86
C VAL A 32 3.41 -4.30 6.45
N TYR A 33 2.61 -5.37 6.32
CA TYR A 33 2.08 -5.78 5.02
C TYR A 33 1.27 -4.68 4.36
N VAL A 34 0.44 -3.93 5.10
CA VAL A 34 -0.33 -2.79 4.54
C VAL A 34 0.61 -1.71 4.02
N LEU A 35 1.65 -1.35 4.78
CA LEU A 35 2.61 -0.32 4.37
C LEU A 35 3.40 -0.71 3.11
N VAL A 36 3.69 -2.00 2.93
CA VAL A 36 4.44 -2.50 1.76
C VAL A 36 3.52 -2.85 0.58
N ALA A 37 2.25 -3.16 0.82
CA ALA A 37 1.30 -3.56 -0.21
C ALA A 37 0.93 -2.40 -1.17
N GLU A 38 1.03 -1.14 -0.74
CA GLU A 38 0.83 0.02 -1.63
C GLU A 38 1.83 0.03 -2.80
N GLU A 39 3.03 -0.53 -2.64
CA GLU A 39 4.02 -0.62 -3.73
C GLU A 39 3.67 -1.71 -4.77
N ARG A 40 2.65 -2.54 -4.51
CA ARG A 40 2.24 -3.64 -5.40
C ARG A 40 0.91 -3.34 -6.08
N THR A 41 0.79 -2.19 -6.73
CA THR A 41 -0.32 -1.93 -7.65
C THR A 41 -0.15 -2.81 -8.91
N THR A 42 -0.74 -4.01 -8.90
CA THR A 42 -0.71 -4.95 -10.05
C THR A 42 -1.66 -4.57 -11.20
N GLY A 43 -2.14 -3.32 -11.25
CA GLY A 43 -3.03 -2.80 -12.29
C GLY A 43 -2.33 -1.84 -13.25
N PRO A 44 -2.94 -1.49 -14.41
CA PRO A 44 -2.45 -0.38 -15.21
C PRO A 44 -2.45 0.91 -14.39
N PRO A 45 -1.46 1.80 -14.56
CA PRO A 45 -1.36 3.03 -13.80
C PRO A 45 -2.61 3.89 -13.97
N GLY A 46 -3.21 4.27 -12.85
CA GLY A 46 -4.39 5.14 -12.80
C GLY A 46 -3.97 6.57 -12.52
N ALA A 47 -4.15 7.46 -13.49
CA ALA A 47 -3.84 8.87 -13.35
C ALA A 47 -4.94 9.76 -13.93
N ASN A 48 -5.17 10.90 -13.30
CA ASN A 48 -6.10 11.92 -13.74
C ASN A 48 -5.34 13.06 -14.43
N PHE A 49 -5.89 13.49 -15.57
CA PHE A 49 -5.30 14.52 -16.40
C PHE A 49 -6.29 15.66 -16.64
N SER A 50 -5.80 16.89 -16.56
CA SER A 50 -6.50 18.07 -17.06
C SER A 50 -5.90 18.51 -18.40
N TYR A 51 -6.75 19.06 -19.26
CA TYR A 51 -6.41 19.43 -20.63
C TYR A 51 -6.84 20.88 -20.85
N GLU A 52 -5.90 21.72 -21.25
CA GLU A 52 -6.15 23.12 -21.58
C GLU A 52 -5.61 23.42 -22.97
N TYR A 53 -6.47 23.94 -23.83
CA TYR A 53 -6.08 24.38 -25.17
C TYR A 53 -5.92 25.90 -25.19
N ILE A 54 -4.71 26.36 -25.51
CA ILE A 54 -4.38 27.78 -25.58
C ILE A 54 -4.46 28.22 -27.05
N ASP A 55 -5.61 28.77 -27.45
CA ASP A 55 -5.91 29.18 -28.82
C ASP A 55 -4.82 30.08 -29.42
N GLN A 56 -4.31 31.04 -28.64
CA GLN A 56 -3.34 32.05 -29.08
C GLN A 56 -1.99 31.46 -29.53
N SER A 57 -1.61 30.30 -28.98
CA SER A 57 -0.31 29.67 -29.25
C SER A 57 -0.44 28.32 -29.96
N SER A 58 -1.68 27.84 -30.19
CA SER A 58 -1.94 26.50 -30.72
C SER A 58 -1.25 25.39 -29.89
N VAL A 59 -1.18 25.59 -28.58
CA VAL A 59 -0.56 24.66 -27.62
C VAL A 59 -1.66 23.94 -26.84
N LEU A 60 -1.50 22.63 -26.69
CA LEU A 60 -2.28 21.82 -25.74
C LEU A 60 -1.42 21.56 -24.51
N LEU A 61 -1.85 22.07 -23.36
CA LEU A 61 -1.26 21.76 -22.08
C LEU A 61 -1.97 20.55 -21.48
N VAL A 62 -1.17 19.53 -21.14
CA VAL A 62 -1.64 18.33 -20.45
C VAL A 62 -1.00 18.33 -19.07
N THR A 63 -1.83 18.42 -18.03
CA THR A 63 -1.36 18.47 -16.65
C THR A 63 -1.71 17.18 -15.93
N HIS A 64 -0.70 16.57 -15.31
CA HIS A 64 -0.88 15.41 -14.42
C HIS A 64 -1.32 15.91 -13.04
N GLU A 65 -2.58 15.68 -12.68
CA GLU A 65 -3.16 16.21 -11.44
C GLU A 65 -2.82 15.31 -10.25
N ARG A 66 -3.22 14.03 -10.35
CA ARG A 66 -3.18 13.05 -9.27
C ARG A 66 -3.15 11.63 -9.83
N GLY A 67 -2.57 10.71 -9.07
CA GLY A 67 -2.52 9.29 -9.39
C GLY A 67 -1.09 8.78 -9.47
N ASP A 68 -0.94 7.66 -10.15
CA ASP A 68 0.35 6.98 -10.25
C ASP A 68 1.36 7.82 -11.03
N THR A 69 2.59 7.89 -10.51
CA THR A 69 3.70 8.54 -11.20
C THR A 69 4.21 7.65 -12.33
N PHE A 70 4.54 8.26 -13.46
CA PHE A 70 5.13 7.58 -14.61
C PHE A 70 6.25 8.43 -15.20
N ASP A 71 7.20 7.79 -15.88
CA ASP A 71 8.25 8.49 -16.60
C ASP A 71 7.66 9.14 -17.86
N ALA A 72 7.90 10.44 -18.02
CA ALA A 72 7.47 11.19 -19.20
C ALA A 72 8.03 10.61 -20.51
N GLY A 73 9.20 9.98 -20.46
CA GLY A 73 9.81 9.33 -21.63
C GLY A 73 9.03 8.13 -22.18
N ASN A 74 8.08 7.59 -21.42
CA ASN A 74 7.24 6.46 -21.81
C ASN A 74 5.79 6.87 -22.16
N LEU A 75 5.54 8.18 -22.34
CA LEU A 75 4.20 8.67 -22.65
C LEU A 75 4.03 8.83 -24.16
N THR A 76 3.05 8.11 -24.72
CA THR A 76 2.66 8.25 -26.13
C THR A 76 1.21 8.70 -26.23
N THR A 77 0.97 9.85 -26.86
CA THR A 77 -0.38 10.30 -27.19
C THR A 77 -0.77 9.80 -28.58
N ARG A 78 -2.02 9.39 -28.74
CA ARG A 78 -2.58 9.00 -30.04
C ARG A 78 -3.93 9.67 -30.21
N PRO A 79 -4.26 10.16 -31.43
CA PRO A 79 -5.60 10.64 -31.71
C PRO A 79 -6.59 9.48 -31.57
N ALA A 80 -7.70 9.71 -30.87
CA ALA A 80 -8.78 8.74 -30.83
C ALA A 80 -9.36 8.60 -32.25
N ALA A 81 -9.32 7.38 -32.80
CA ALA A 81 -9.97 7.10 -34.06
C ALA A 81 -11.48 7.28 -33.88
N ARG A 82 -12.06 8.33 -34.47
CA ARG A 82 -13.52 8.45 -34.58
C ARG A 82 -14.00 7.29 -35.47
N ARG A 83 -14.81 6.40 -34.89
CA ARG A 83 -15.71 5.53 -35.67
C ARG A 83 -16.98 6.28 -35.99
#